data_AF-A0A1Y2T398-F1
#
_entry.id   AF-A0A1Y2T398-F1
#
_cell.length_a   1.000
_cell.length_b   1.000
_cell.length_c   1.000
_cell.angle_alpha   90.00
_cell.angle_beta   90.00
_cell.angle_gamma   90.00
#
_symmetry.space_group_name_H-M   'P 1'
#
loop_
_entity.id
_entity.type
_entity.pdbx_description
1 polymer ?
#
loop_
_entity_poly.entity_id
_entity_poly.type
_entity_poly.pdbx_seq_one_letter_code
_entity_poly.pdbx_strand_id
1 'polypeptide(L)'
;MITYPFAFLTSAAIAVSFRSPRGVILWSGFCGLVAWAGFDLALRAGAPDPAAVLVGALALGTAAEVLARRLHQPAILFVIPGLFPLVPGIIAYRGMLLLSQSRLAEGAWQL
;
A
#
# COMPACT_ATOMS: atom_id res chain seq x y z
N MET A 1 -12.32 -10.69 -0.77
CA MET A 1 -12.74 -10.50 -2.19
C MET A 1 -13.35 -9.12 -2.42
N ILE A 2 -14.24 -8.63 -1.55
CA ILE A 2 -14.87 -7.29 -1.70
C ILE A 2 -13.86 -6.13 -1.70
N THR A 3 -12.71 -6.26 -1.03
CA THR A 3 -11.69 -5.20 -0.88
C THR A 3 -10.85 -4.91 -2.12
N TYR A 4 -10.75 -5.83 -3.08
CA TYR A 4 -9.89 -5.68 -4.26
C TYR A 4 -10.37 -4.55 -5.21
N PRO A 5 -11.67 -4.47 -5.58
CA PRO A 5 -12.19 -3.32 -6.32
C PRO A 5 -11.93 -1.98 -5.62
N PHE A 6 -12.05 -1.92 -4.29
CA PHE A 6 -11.76 -0.71 -3.54
C PHE A 6 -10.28 -0.33 -3.58
N ALA A 7 -9.37 -1.29 -3.45
CA ALA A 7 -7.94 -1.02 -3.59
C ALA A 7 -7.61 -0.43 -4.96
N PHE A 8 -8.19 -0.98 -6.04
CA PHE A 8 -8.05 -0.44 -7.39
C PHE A 8 -8.62 0.98 -7.51
N LEU A 9 -9.86 1.18 -7.07
CA LEU A 9 -10.57 2.46 -7.19
C LEU A 9 -9.89 3.55 -6.36
N THR A 10 -9.45 3.25 -5.14
CA THR A 10 -8.71 4.19 -4.29
C THR A 10 -7.42 4.63 -4.98
N SER A 11 -6.61 3.70 -5.47
CA SER A 11 -5.37 4.05 -6.17
C SER A 11 -5.59 4.81 -7.48
N ALA A 12 -6.63 4.47 -8.25
CA ALA A 12 -6.99 5.22 -9.45
C ALA A 12 -7.50 6.64 -9.11
N ALA A 13 -8.37 6.76 -8.11
CA ALA A 13 -8.92 8.05 -7.66
C ALA A 13 -7.81 8.97 -7.13
N ILE A 14 -6.86 8.45 -6.35
CA ILE A 14 -5.70 9.22 -5.89
C ILE A 14 -4.84 9.67 -7.08
N ALA A 15 -4.57 8.80 -8.06
CA ALA A 15 -3.82 9.21 -9.25
C ALA A 15 -4.51 10.35 -10.03
N VAL A 16 -5.85 10.34 -10.11
CA VAL A 16 -6.65 11.43 -10.69
C VAL A 16 -6.51 12.71 -9.85
N SER A 17 -6.62 12.62 -8.53
CA SER A 17 -6.47 13.77 -7.61
C SER A 17 -5.10 14.45 -7.73
N PHE A 18 -4.03 13.66 -7.90
CA PHE A 18 -2.67 14.15 -8.15
C PHE A 18 -2.42 14.59 -9.59
N ARG A 19 -3.47 14.66 -10.45
CA ARG A 19 -3.38 15.04 -11.86
C ARG A 19 -2.33 14.24 -12.65
N SER A 20 -2.23 12.94 -12.37
CA SER A 20 -1.31 12.05 -13.10
C SER A 20 -1.68 11.96 -14.58
N PRO A 21 -0.71 11.69 -15.48
CA PRO A 21 -0.98 11.52 -16.91
C PRO A 21 -2.03 10.43 -17.13
N ARG A 22 -2.96 10.63 -18.07
CA ARG A 22 -4.09 9.71 -18.30
C ARG A 22 -3.66 8.26 -18.54
N GLY A 23 -2.51 8.07 -19.20
CA GLY A 23 -1.95 6.75 -19.44
C GLY A 23 -1.51 6.01 -18.17
N VAL A 24 -1.21 6.72 -17.06
CA VAL A 24 -0.69 6.15 -15.80
C VAL A 24 -1.83 5.73 -14.86
N ILE A 25 -3.01 6.37 -14.93
CA ILE A 25 -4.11 6.19 -13.97
C ILE A 25 -4.59 4.73 -13.90
N LEU A 26 -4.67 4.05 -15.06
CA LEU A 26 -5.08 2.65 -15.08
C LEU A 26 -4.02 1.76 -14.42
N TRP A 27 -2.75 2.01 -14.72
CA TRP A 27 -1.61 1.26 -14.17
C TRP A 27 -1.40 1.51 -12.69
N SER A 28 -1.67 2.71 -12.18
CA SER A 28 -1.61 2.99 -10.74
C SER A 28 -2.69 2.22 -9.97
N GLY A 29 -3.87 2.02 -10.56
CA GLY A 29 -4.90 1.12 -10.03
C GLY A 29 -4.41 -0.33 -9.94
N PHE A 30 -3.76 -0.84 -10.99
CA PHE A 30 -3.15 -2.17 -10.98
C PHE A 30 -2.03 -2.29 -9.94
N CYS A 31 -1.20 -1.26 -9.75
CA CYS A 31 -0.20 -1.25 -8.68
C CYS A 31 -0.85 -1.36 -7.30
N GLY A 32 -1.97 -0.67 -7.06
CA GLY A 32 -2.75 -0.81 -5.82
C GLY A 32 -3.29 -2.23 -5.61
N LEU A 33 -3.73 -2.91 -6.68
CA LEU A 33 -4.13 -4.32 -6.61
C LEU A 33 -2.95 -5.24 -6.26
N VAL A 34 -1.79 -5.03 -6.87
CA VAL A 34 -0.59 -5.83 -6.59
C VAL A 34 -0.12 -5.63 -5.15
N ALA A 35 -0.14 -4.38 -4.67
CA ALA A 35 0.17 -4.05 -3.28
C ALA A 35 -0.77 -4.78 -2.31
N TRP A 36 -2.09 -4.67 -2.55
CA TRP A 36 -3.10 -5.30 -1.72
C TRP A 36 -3.05 -6.83 -1.78
N ALA A 37 -2.76 -7.40 -2.95
CA ALA A 37 -2.62 -8.84 -3.11
C ALA A 37 -1.40 -9.38 -2.33
N GLY A 38 -0.25 -8.68 -2.37
CA GLY A 38 0.92 -9.04 -1.58
C GLY A 38 0.63 -9.01 -0.08
N PHE A 39 -0.09 -7.98 0.38
CA PHE A 39 -0.55 -7.85 1.76
C PHE A 39 -1.53 -8.95 2.19
N ASP A 40 -2.61 -9.17 1.43
CA ASP A 40 -3.64 -10.18 1.73
C ASP A 40 -3.04 -11.61 1.72
N LEU A 41 -2.09 -11.88 0.82
CA LEU A 41 -1.40 -13.17 0.78
C LEU A 41 -0.52 -13.38 2.03
N ALA A 42 0.22 -12.36 2.46
CA ALA A 42 1.06 -12.43 3.65
C ALA A 42 0.21 -12.63 4.92
N LEU A 43 -0.93 -11.92 5.04
CA LEU A 43 -1.87 -12.14 6.14
C LEU A 43 -2.43 -13.56 6.15
N ARG A 44 -2.80 -14.10 4.99
CA ARG A 44 -3.30 -15.50 4.88
C ARG A 44 -2.24 -16.54 5.21
N ALA A 45 -0.96 -16.20 5.02
CA ALA A 45 0.17 -17.03 5.44
C ALA A 45 0.47 -16.95 6.94
N GLY A 46 -0.28 -16.15 7.71
CA GLY A 46 -0.10 -15.98 9.16
C GLY A 46 0.99 -14.97 9.53
N ALA A 47 1.41 -14.12 8.60
CA ALA A 47 2.35 -13.04 8.91
C ALA A 47 1.68 -11.99 9.81
N PRO A 48 2.41 -11.39 10.77
CA PRO A 48 1.92 -10.26 11.54
C PRO A 48 1.72 -9.02 10.64
N ASP A 49 0.85 -8.10 11.06
CA ASP A 49 0.47 -6.92 10.25
C ASP A 49 1.67 -6.13 9.69
N PRO A 50 2.73 -5.81 10.47
CA PRO A 50 3.89 -5.07 9.94
C PRO A 50 4.63 -5.83 8.84
N ALA A 51 4.76 -7.15 8.98
CA ALA A 51 5.40 -8.01 7.99
C ALA A 51 4.53 -8.12 6.72
N ALA A 52 3.20 -8.20 6.87
CA ALA A 52 2.30 -8.21 5.72
C ALA A 52 2.36 -6.89 4.93
N VAL A 53 2.41 -5.76 5.63
CA VAL A 53 2.57 -4.43 5.01
C VAL A 53 3.90 -4.33 4.27
N LEU A 54 4.98 -4.86 4.84
CA LEU A 54 6.28 -4.93 4.18
C LEU A 54 6.21 -5.71 2.86
N VAL A 55 5.58 -6.89 2.86
CA VAL A 55 5.41 -7.71 1.65
C VAL A 55 4.58 -6.97 0.60
N GLY A 56 3.47 -6.33 0.99
CA GLY A 56 2.67 -5.51 0.09
C GLY A 56 3.45 -4.32 -0.48
N ALA A 57 4.28 -3.66 0.33
CA ALA A 57 5.08 -2.52 -0.09
C ALA A 57 6.22 -2.92 -1.05
N LEU A 58 6.83 -4.09 -0.82
CA LEU A 58 7.81 -4.67 -1.75
C LEU A 58 7.14 -5.05 -3.08
N ALA A 59 5.96 -5.65 -3.04
CA ALA A 59 5.18 -5.96 -4.26
C ALA A 59 4.81 -4.68 -5.02
N LEU A 60 4.38 -3.63 -4.32
CA LEU A 60 4.11 -2.32 -4.89
C LEU A 60 5.36 -1.71 -5.54
N GLY A 61 6.47 -1.64 -4.82
CA GLY A 61 7.71 -1.03 -5.28
C GLY A 61 8.26 -1.74 -6.51
N THR A 62 8.26 -3.07 -6.51
CA THR A 62 8.70 -3.86 -7.67
C THR A 62 7.79 -3.66 -8.88
N ALA A 63 6.46 -3.68 -8.71
CA ALA A 63 5.51 -3.44 -9.79
C ALA A 63 5.63 -2.01 -10.37
N ALA A 64 5.72 -1.01 -9.49
CA ALA A 64 5.88 0.39 -9.87
C ALA A 64 7.17 0.62 -10.66
N GLU A 65 8.27 0.02 -10.22
CA GLU A 65 9.58 0.15 -10.85
C GLU A 65 9.65 -0.56 -12.22
N VAL A 66 8.98 -1.71 -12.36
CA VAL A 66 8.81 -2.38 -13.66
C VAL A 66 7.97 -1.53 -14.61
N LEU A 67 6.86 -0.95 -14.13
CA LEU A 67 5.98 -0.11 -14.94
C LEU A 67 6.63 1.22 -15.32
N ALA A 68 7.44 1.80 -14.43
CA ALA A 68 8.22 3.01 -14.69
C ALA A 68 9.13 2.83 -15.90
N ARG A 69 9.86 1.72 -15.96
CA ARG A 69 10.74 1.40 -17.10
C ARG A 69 9.96 1.12 -18.39
N ARG A 70 8.82 0.44 -18.30
CA ARG A 70 8.01 0.12 -19.50
C ARG A 70 7.31 1.34 -20.09
N LEU A 71 6.77 2.20 -19.23
CA LEU A 71 5.96 3.35 -19.63
C LEU A 71 6.77 4.64 -19.77
N HIS A 72 8.08 4.60 -19.46
CA HIS A 72 8.97 5.77 -19.45
C HIS A 72 8.41 6.91 -18.60
N GLN A 73 7.89 6.56 -17.42
CA GLN A 73 7.31 7.48 -16.44
C GLN A 73 8.00 7.29 -15.09
N PRO A 74 8.17 8.35 -14.28
CA PRO A 74 8.80 8.21 -12.97
C PRO A 74 7.97 7.31 -12.04
N ALA A 75 8.64 6.39 -11.32
CA ALA A 75 8.00 5.37 -10.48
C ALA A 75 7.06 5.94 -9.42
N ILE A 76 7.35 7.15 -8.92
CA ILE A 76 6.55 7.85 -7.92
C ILE A 76 5.07 8.02 -8.32
N LEU A 77 4.78 8.10 -9.63
CA LEU A 77 3.42 8.21 -10.16
C LEU A 77 2.59 6.94 -9.91
N PHE A 78 3.23 5.80 -9.72
CA PHE A 78 2.58 4.53 -9.40
C PHE A 78 2.66 4.20 -7.90
N VAL A 79 3.79 4.53 -7.27
CA VAL A 79 4.01 4.27 -5.83
C VAL A 79 3.05 5.07 -4.98
N ILE A 80 2.95 6.39 -5.17
CA ILE A 80 2.11 7.25 -4.31
C ILE A 80 0.65 6.75 -4.30
N PRO A 81 -0.03 6.56 -5.45
CA PRO A 81 -1.43 6.13 -5.43
C PRO A 81 -1.61 4.67 -4.98
N GLY A 82 -0.67 3.79 -5.34
CA GLY A 82 -0.69 2.38 -4.95
C GLY A 82 -0.47 2.13 -3.46
N LEU A 83 0.17 3.08 -2.76
CA LEU A 83 0.47 2.97 -1.34
C LEU A 83 -0.76 3.21 -0.46
N PHE A 84 -1.69 4.08 -0.86
CA PHE A 84 -2.87 4.47 -0.06
C PHE A 84 -3.69 3.32 0.53
N PRO A 85 -4.10 2.29 -0.24
CA PRO A 85 -4.86 1.17 0.33
C PRO A 85 -4.05 0.33 1.31
N LEU A 86 -2.71 0.38 1.24
CA LEU A 86 -1.82 -0.44 2.05
C LEU A 86 -1.50 0.18 3.42
N VAL A 87 -1.55 1.52 3.55
CA VAL A 87 -1.11 2.21 4.78
C VAL A 87 -2.03 1.87 5.96
N PRO A 88 -1.53 1.20 7.01
CA PRO A 88 -2.32 0.84 8.18
C PRO A 88 -2.38 2.01 9.18
N GLY A 89 -2.88 3.17 8.75
CA GLY A 89 -2.75 4.43 9.51
C GLY A 89 -3.33 4.37 10.93
N ILE A 90 -4.46 3.67 11.11
CA ILE A 90 -5.07 3.47 12.43
C ILE A 90 -4.22 2.58 13.35
N ILE A 91 -3.59 1.55 12.79
CA ILE A 91 -2.77 0.62 13.55
C ILE A 91 -1.51 1.35 14.03
N ALA A 92 -0.86 2.10 13.14
CA ALA A 92 0.29 2.93 13.50
C ALA A 92 -0.04 3.99 14.56
N TYR A 93 -1.19 4.68 14.43
CA TYR A 93 -1.65 5.65 15.42
C TYR A 93 -1.87 4.99 16.80
N ARG A 94 -2.50 3.81 16.84
CA ARG A 94 -2.72 3.08 18.10
C ARG A 94 -1.41 2.60 18.71
N GLY A 95 -0.46 2.14 17.89
CA GLY A 95 0.88 1.78 18.34
C GLY A 95 1.56 2.95 19.06
N MET A 96 1.58 4.13 18.43
CA MET A 96 2.14 5.35 19.05
C MET A 96 1.40 5.77 20.32
N LEU A 97 0.07 5.67 20.33
CA LEU A 97 -0.74 5.99 21.51
C LEU A 97 -0.39 5.10 22.70
N LEU A 98 -0.23 3.79 22.49
CA LEU A 98 0.15 2.83 23.54
C LEU A 98 1.56 3.09 24.06
N LEU A 99 2.50 3.43 23.19
CA LEU A 99 3.86 3.84 23.59
C LEU A 99 3.80 5.08 24.49
N SER A 100 2.99 6.09 24.14
CA SER A 100 2.80 7.29 24.97
C SER A 100 2.17 6.98 26.33
N GLN A 101 1.38 5.90 26.44
CA GLN A 101 0.76 5.45 27.69
C GLN A 101 1.69 4.54 28.52
N SER A 102 2.98 4.48 28.21
CA SER A 102 3.97 3.58 28.84
C SER A 102 3.65 2.09 28.67
N ARG A 103 2.78 1.71 27.73
CA ARG A 103 2.47 0.32 27.37
C ARG A 103 3.38 -0.15 26.23
N LEU A 104 4.68 -0.22 26.53
CA LEU A 104 5.73 -0.41 25.53
C LEU A 104 5.62 -1.73 24.76
N ALA A 105 5.31 -2.83 25.45
CA ALA A 105 5.19 -4.14 24.82
C ALA A 105 4.00 -4.19 23.82
N GLU A 106 2.83 -3.69 24.23
CA GLU A 106 1.63 -3.66 23.38
C GLU A 106 1.80 -2.69 22.20
N GLY A 107 2.44 -1.54 22.42
CA GLY A 107 2.71 -0.55 21.37
C GLY A 107 3.73 -1.04 20.34
N ALA A 108 4.78 -1.74 20.77
CA ALA A 108 5.79 -2.28 19.87
C ALA A 108 5.27 -3.40 18.95
N TRP A 109 4.35 -4.25 19.44
CA TRP A 109 3.75 -5.29 18.60
C TRP A 109 2.75 -4.78 17.57
N GLN A 110 2.29 -3.53 17.71
CA GLN A 110 1.40 -2.89 16.74
C GLN A 110 2.14 -2.10 15.66
N LEU A 111 3.46 -1.92 15.78
CA LEU A 111 4.30 -1.19 14.83
C LEU A 111 5.15 -2.16 14.00
#